data_AF-A0A6G3DIA8-F1
#
_entry.id   AF-A0A6G3DIA8-F1
#
_cell.length_a   1.000
_cell.length_b   1.000
_cell.length_c   1.000
_cell.angle_alpha   90.00
_cell.angle_beta   90.00
_cell.angle_gamma   90.00
#
_symmetry.space_group_name_H-M   'P 1'
#
loop_
_entity.id
_entity.type
_entity.pdbx_description
1 polymer ?
#
loop_
_entity_poly.entity_id
_entity_poly.type
_entity_poly.pdbx_seq_one_letter_code
_entity_poly.pdbx_strand_id
1 'polypeptide(L)'
;MADDSPAPVQDAVGSRVERWQDVRMGMIGSGREAVQYVRFQSPHRNSRGHFTGVFGLVNNLAREGRLSDEQETFRRRSNSWYNAAYADPSTVDPRVYDDEVNPGAAAWFKPSATHLLSRVSGYLEILSAHGVDCQALRSADPGRVVYEDDVQIVVVPHA
;
A
#
# COMPACT_ATOMS: atom_id res chain seq x y z
N MET A 1 43.39 -22.43 -33.01
CA MET A 1 43.50 -23.01 -31.66
C MET A 1 43.69 -21.82 -30.73
N ALA A 2 42.63 -21.14 -30.29
CA ALA A 2 41.69 -21.52 -29.21
C ALA A 2 42.49 -21.93 -27.96
N ASP A 3 42.31 -21.39 -26.76
CA ASP A 3 41.37 -20.44 -26.16
C ASP A 3 41.94 -20.23 -24.75
N ASP A 4 42.19 -19.00 -24.30
CA ASP A 4 42.42 -18.72 -22.87
C ASP A 4 41.64 -17.46 -22.51
N SER A 5 40.33 -17.68 -22.42
CA SER A 5 39.36 -16.69 -21.97
C SER A 5 39.46 -16.52 -20.44
N PRO A 6 39.68 -15.29 -19.92
CA PRO A 6 39.53 -15.04 -18.49
C PRO A 6 38.05 -15.09 -18.08
N ALA A 7 37.78 -15.73 -16.95
CA ALA A 7 36.43 -15.85 -16.38
C ALA A 7 35.81 -14.47 -16.08
N PRO A 8 34.53 -14.24 -16.44
CA PRO A 8 33.86 -12.98 -16.17
C PRO A 8 33.46 -12.87 -14.69
N VAL A 9 33.76 -11.70 -14.13
CA VAL A 9 33.24 -11.18 -12.88
C VAL A 9 31.71 -11.15 -12.95
N GLN A 10 31.04 -11.75 -11.96
CA GLN A 10 29.58 -11.72 -11.88
C GLN A 10 29.14 -10.41 -11.22
N ASP A 11 28.85 -9.41 -12.03
CA ASP A 11 28.00 -8.29 -11.65
C ASP A 11 26.56 -8.80 -11.51
N ALA A 12 26.12 -9.03 -10.28
CA ALA A 12 24.72 -9.25 -9.96
C ALA A 12 24.01 -7.91 -9.71
N VAL A 13 23.89 -7.09 -10.75
CA VAL A 13 22.87 -6.03 -10.80
C VAL A 13 21.55 -6.71 -11.20
N GLY A 14 20.93 -7.34 -10.21
CA GLY A 14 19.61 -7.95 -10.34
C GLY A 14 18.51 -6.89 -10.27
N SER A 15 18.06 -6.44 -11.43
CA SER A 15 16.84 -5.69 -11.70
C SER A 15 15.69 -6.06 -10.74
N ARG A 16 15.45 -5.22 -9.72
CA ARG A 16 14.32 -5.33 -8.78
C ARG A 16 13.13 -4.52 -9.32
N VAL A 17 12.69 -4.83 -10.53
CA VAL A 17 11.50 -4.19 -11.13
C VAL A 17 10.48 -5.22 -11.64
N GLU A 18 10.80 -6.50 -11.68
CA GLU A 18 9.90 -7.54 -12.21
C GLU A 18 9.43 -8.50 -11.12
N ARG A 19 8.38 -8.09 -10.40
CA ARG A 19 7.39 -9.03 -9.85
C ARG A 19 6.05 -8.37 -9.54
N TRP A 20 5.49 -7.69 -10.55
CA TRP A 20 4.10 -7.24 -10.54
C TRP A 20 3.28 -7.98 -11.60
N GLN A 21 3.57 -9.25 -11.87
CA GLN A 21 2.76 -10.12 -12.72
C GLN A 21 2.89 -11.58 -12.29
N ASP A 22 2.43 -11.91 -11.09
CA ASP A 22 2.17 -13.31 -10.70
C ASP A 22 0.85 -13.40 -9.94
N VAL A 23 -0.18 -12.82 -10.58
CA VAL A 23 -1.59 -12.94 -10.16
C VAL A 23 -2.27 -13.86 -11.16
N ARG A 24 -1.96 -15.16 -11.12
CA ARG A 24 -2.78 -16.16 -11.80
C ARG A 24 -2.72 -17.55 -11.15
N MET A 25 -3.86 -17.89 -10.54
CA MET A 25 -4.41 -19.23 -10.28
C MET A 25 -3.60 -20.26 -9.47
N GLY A 26 -4.07 -20.45 -8.24
CA GLY A 26 -4.11 -21.75 -7.58
C GLY A 26 -5.47 -21.94 -6.93
N MET A 27 -6.35 -22.71 -7.57
CA MET A 27 -7.68 -23.06 -7.06
C MET A 27 -7.61 -24.50 -6.52
N ILE A 28 -7.68 -24.69 -5.19
CA ILE A 28 -8.30 -25.85 -4.53
C ILE A 28 -8.54 -25.53 -3.04
N GLY A 29 -9.79 -25.68 -2.59
CA GLY A 29 -10.17 -25.60 -1.18
C GLY A 29 -11.57 -25.05 -0.98
N SER A 30 -12.56 -25.94 -0.87
CA SER A 30 -13.91 -25.59 -0.43
C SER A 30 -13.87 -25.17 1.05
N GLY A 31 -13.83 -23.86 1.25
CA GLY A 31 -14.01 -23.14 2.50
C GLY A 31 -14.42 -21.72 2.09
N ARG A 32 -15.35 -21.09 2.81
CA ARG A 32 -15.87 -19.74 2.49
C ARG A 32 -14.72 -18.88 1.96
N GLU A 33 -14.84 -18.37 0.73
CA GLU A 33 -13.80 -17.55 0.11
C GLU A 33 -13.58 -16.34 1.03
N ALA A 34 -12.58 -16.44 1.90
CA ALA A 34 -12.44 -15.52 2.99
C ALA A 34 -12.03 -14.18 2.39
N VAL A 35 -12.84 -13.15 2.62
CA VAL A 35 -12.64 -11.79 2.12
C VAL A 35 -11.19 -11.39 2.38
N GLN A 36 -10.40 -11.24 1.31
CA GLN A 36 -9.00 -10.81 1.44
C GLN A 36 -8.94 -9.29 1.41
N TYR A 37 -8.88 -8.68 2.58
CA TYR A 37 -8.62 -7.25 2.70
C TYR A 37 -7.21 -6.93 2.22
N VAL A 38 -7.02 -5.77 1.61
CA VAL A 38 -5.75 -5.36 1.00
C VAL A 38 -5.24 -4.06 1.60
N ARG A 39 -3.96 -3.99 1.94
CA ARG A 39 -3.30 -2.75 2.40
C ARG A 39 -1.97 -2.56 1.68
N PHE A 40 -1.68 -1.33 1.29
CA PHE A 40 -0.38 -0.93 0.75
C PHE A 40 0.33 -0.05 1.77
N GLN A 41 1.52 -0.45 2.20
CA GLN A 41 2.25 0.23 3.27
C GLN A 41 3.77 0.12 3.12
N SER A 42 4.50 0.95 3.87
CA SER A 42 5.93 0.78 4.05
C SER A 42 6.24 -0.57 4.71
N PRO A 43 7.35 -1.25 4.33
CA PRO A 43 7.86 -2.39 5.08
C PRO A 43 8.49 -1.97 6.42
N HIS A 44 8.69 -0.68 6.66
CA HIS A 44 9.31 -0.14 7.86
C HIS A 44 8.35 0.73 8.66
N ARG A 45 8.48 0.66 9.99
CA ARG A 45 7.75 1.56 10.90
C ARG A 45 8.37 2.96 10.82
N ASN A 46 7.52 3.98 10.86
CA ASN A 46 7.96 5.37 10.99
C ASN A 46 8.40 5.67 12.43
N SER A 47 8.80 6.91 12.71
CA SER A 47 9.25 7.34 14.04
C SER A 47 8.20 7.21 15.16
N ARG A 48 6.92 7.08 14.80
CA ARG A 48 5.80 6.81 15.72
C ARG A 48 5.51 5.31 15.85
N GLY A 49 6.35 4.45 15.28
CA GLY A 49 6.15 3.00 15.31
C GLY A 49 5.09 2.49 14.33
N HIS A 50 4.55 3.29 13.40
CA HIS A 50 3.46 2.86 12.51
C HIS A 50 3.96 2.54 11.10
N PHE A 51 3.37 1.53 10.46
CA PHE A 51 3.58 1.29 9.04
C PHE A 51 2.78 2.28 8.21
N THR A 52 3.47 3.28 7.65
CA THR A 52 2.85 4.33 6.84
C THR A 52 2.18 3.74 5.60
N GLY A 53 0.88 4.03 5.39
CA GLY A 53 0.15 3.59 4.20
C GLY A 53 0.58 4.33 2.93
N VAL A 54 0.23 3.78 1.76
CA VAL A 54 0.62 4.29 0.43
C VAL A 54 0.36 5.79 0.24
N PHE A 55 -0.79 6.30 0.66
CA PHE A 55 -1.10 7.74 0.56
C PHE A 55 -0.20 8.59 1.46
N GLY A 56 0.07 8.11 2.68
CA GLY A 56 0.97 8.78 3.62
C GLY A 56 2.40 8.86 3.08
N LEU A 57 2.87 7.80 2.40
CA LEU A 57 4.19 7.78 1.77
C LEU A 57 4.33 8.84 0.67
N VAL A 58 3.36 8.91 -0.24
CA VAL A 58 3.38 9.93 -1.32
C VAL A 58 3.19 11.34 -0.75
N ASN A 59 2.34 11.52 0.27
CA ASN A 59 2.18 12.81 0.94
C ASN A 59 3.46 13.26 1.67
N ASN A 60 4.27 12.33 2.19
CA ASN A 60 5.57 12.67 2.76
C ASN A 60 6.54 13.18 1.69
N LEU A 61 6.61 12.53 0.51
CA LEU A 61 7.40 13.04 -0.61
C LEU A 61 6.96 14.44 -1.05
N ALA A 62 5.65 14.69 -1.09
CA ALA A 62 5.11 16.00 -1.41
C ALA A 62 5.54 17.06 -0.37
N ARG A 63 5.45 16.74 0.92
CA ARG A 63 5.87 17.62 2.02
C ARG A 63 7.38 17.90 2.00
N GLU A 64 8.17 16.95 1.53
CA GLU A 64 9.62 17.08 1.33
C GLU A 64 9.99 17.83 0.04
N GLY A 65 9.02 18.22 -0.79
CA GLY A 65 9.27 18.93 -2.06
C GLY A 65 9.93 18.04 -3.11
N ARG A 66 9.79 16.72 -3.01
CA ARG A 66 10.48 15.75 -3.88
C ARG A 66 9.68 15.38 -5.13
N LEU A 67 8.39 15.66 -5.16
CA LEU A 67 7.54 15.33 -6.31
C LEU A 67 7.80 16.29 -7.48
N SER A 68 7.78 15.77 -8.70
CA SER A 68 7.70 16.61 -9.91
C SER A 68 6.34 17.30 -10.00
N ASP A 69 6.22 18.33 -10.83
CA ASP A 69 4.95 19.05 -11.05
C ASP A 69 3.82 18.12 -11.55
N GLU A 70 4.16 17.16 -12.41
CA GLU A 70 3.22 16.15 -12.90
C GLU A 70 2.75 15.22 -11.77
N GLN A 71 3.68 14.75 -10.93
CA GLN A 71 3.37 13.89 -9.78
C GLN A 71 2.54 14.61 -8.73
N GLU A 72 2.82 15.90 -8.48
CA GLU A 72 2.04 16.72 -7.57
C GLU A 72 0.64 16.98 -8.12
N THR A 73 0.51 17.21 -9.43
CA THR A 73 -0.79 17.34 -10.11
C THR A 73 -1.61 16.05 -10.01
N PHE A 74 -0.98 14.89 -10.28
CA PHE A 74 -1.59 13.58 -10.09
C PHE A 74 -2.04 13.38 -8.65
N ARG A 75 -1.16 13.61 -7.66
CA ARG A 75 -1.44 13.44 -6.24
C ARG A 75 -2.64 14.28 -5.81
N ARG A 76 -2.67 15.58 -6.17
CA ARG A 76 -3.78 16.48 -5.82
C ARG A 76 -5.09 16.02 -6.44
N ARG A 77 -5.10 15.72 -7.74
CA ARG A 77 -6.31 15.27 -8.44
C ARG A 77 -6.84 13.96 -7.85
N SER A 78 -5.96 13.00 -7.60
CA SER A 78 -6.33 11.70 -7.04
C SER A 78 -6.78 11.82 -5.59
N ASN A 79 -6.08 12.58 -4.74
CA ASN A 79 -6.49 12.81 -3.34
C ASN A 79 -7.86 13.50 -3.26
N SER A 80 -8.11 14.53 -4.08
CA SER A 80 -9.43 15.18 -4.13
C SER A 80 -10.53 14.21 -4.56
N TRP A 81 -10.22 13.31 -5.51
CA TRP A 81 -11.16 12.27 -5.92
C TRP A 81 -11.42 11.27 -4.78
N TYR A 82 -10.40 10.80 -4.07
CA TYR A 82 -10.58 9.92 -2.90
C TYR A 82 -11.42 10.58 -1.82
N ASN A 83 -11.12 11.83 -1.45
CA ASN A 83 -11.88 12.57 -0.44
C ASN A 83 -13.35 12.76 -0.82
N ALA A 84 -13.67 12.83 -2.11
CA ALA A 84 -15.04 12.93 -2.59
C ALA A 84 -15.74 11.56 -2.70
N ALA A 85 -14.98 10.51 -3.03
CA ALA A 85 -15.50 9.16 -3.23
C ALA A 85 -15.56 8.34 -1.93
N TYR A 86 -14.86 8.78 -0.88
CA TYR A 86 -14.60 8.01 0.31
C TYR A 86 -14.82 8.83 1.59
N ALA A 87 -15.52 8.23 2.56
CA ALA A 87 -15.68 8.84 3.86
C ALA A 87 -14.34 8.82 4.60
N ASP A 88 -13.89 9.95 5.14
CA ASP A 88 -12.80 9.95 6.10
C ASP A 88 -13.33 9.39 7.43
N PRO A 89 -12.86 8.22 7.91
CA PRO A 89 -13.36 7.63 9.15
C PRO A 89 -13.24 8.56 10.35
N SER A 90 -12.23 9.44 10.35
CA SER A 90 -11.99 10.42 11.42
C SER A 90 -13.07 11.50 11.48
N THR A 91 -13.79 11.73 10.38
CA THR A 91 -14.94 12.66 10.34
C THR A 91 -16.22 12.00 10.81
N VAL A 92 -16.30 10.66 10.75
CA VAL A 92 -17.44 9.88 11.24
C VAL A 92 -17.30 9.62 12.74
N ASP A 93 -16.14 9.15 13.18
CA ASP A 93 -15.77 9.01 14.59
C ASP A 93 -14.29 9.39 14.78
N PRO A 94 -13.98 10.49 15.49
CA PRO A 94 -12.59 10.94 15.68
C PRO A 94 -11.73 9.93 16.45
N ARG A 95 -12.33 8.95 17.14
CA ARG A 95 -11.60 7.93 17.91
C ARG A 95 -11.04 6.81 17.03
N VAL A 96 -11.40 6.73 15.75
CA VAL A 96 -10.98 5.62 14.86
C VAL A 96 -9.46 5.49 14.77
N TYR A 97 -8.75 6.62 14.71
CA TYR A 97 -7.27 6.66 14.68
C TYR A 97 -6.65 7.29 15.93
N ASP A 98 -7.43 7.43 17.00
CA ASP A 98 -6.91 7.84 18.30
C ASP A 98 -5.99 6.73 18.83
N ASP A 99 -4.72 7.04 19.06
CA ASP A 99 -3.70 6.06 19.44
C ASP A 99 -3.86 5.56 20.88
N GLU A 100 -4.49 6.34 21.76
CA GLU A 100 -4.79 5.91 23.14
C GLU A 100 -5.96 4.91 23.17
N VAL A 101 -6.91 5.05 22.23
CA VAL A 101 -8.11 4.19 22.14
C VAL A 101 -7.89 2.98 21.23
N ASN A 102 -7.25 3.20 20.07
CA ASN A 102 -7.06 2.24 18.99
C ASN A 102 -5.60 2.26 18.50
N PRO A 103 -4.65 1.79 19.33
CA PRO A 103 -3.23 1.87 19.02
C PRO A 103 -2.88 1.14 17.73
N GLY A 104 -2.15 1.81 16.84
CA GLY A 104 -1.74 1.24 15.56
C GLY A 104 -2.88 0.99 14.56
N ALA A 105 -4.05 1.60 14.75
CA ALA A 105 -5.18 1.48 13.84
C ALA A 105 -4.78 1.75 12.38
N ALA A 106 -5.21 0.86 11.48
CA ALA A 106 -4.79 0.86 10.09
C ALA A 106 -5.98 0.58 9.16
N ALA A 107 -6.13 1.40 8.12
CA ALA A 107 -7.10 1.17 7.04
C ALA A 107 -6.67 0.03 6.11
N TRP A 108 -7.64 -0.78 5.71
CA TRP A 108 -7.53 -1.81 4.68
C TRP A 108 -8.69 -1.66 3.70
N PHE A 109 -8.39 -1.85 2.42
CA PHE A 109 -9.40 -1.89 1.37
C PHE A 109 -10.13 -3.23 1.39
N LYS A 110 -11.44 -3.19 1.20
CA LYS A 110 -12.21 -4.37 0.82
C LYS A 110 -11.83 -4.79 -0.60
N PRO A 111 -11.82 -6.09 -0.93
CA PRO A 111 -11.53 -6.54 -2.29
C PRO A 111 -12.56 -6.05 -3.32
N SER A 112 -13.78 -5.73 -2.88
CA SER A 112 -14.83 -5.08 -3.68
C SER A 112 -14.52 -3.65 -4.09
N ALA A 113 -13.54 -2.99 -3.44
CA ALA A 113 -13.14 -1.60 -3.69
C ALA A 113 -12.32 -1.43 -4.98
N THR A 114 -12.66 -2.15 -6.05
CA THR A 114 -11.88 -2.25 -7.29
C THR A 114 -11.60 -0.89 -7.93
N HIS A 115 -12.57 0.03 -7.90
CA HIS A 115 -12.42 1.40 -8.41
C HIS A 115 -11.42 2.26 -7.62
N LEU A 116 -11.25 1.97 -6.32
CA LEU A 116 -10.29 2.65 -5.46
C LEU A 116 -8.92 1.99 -5.62
N LEU A 117 -8.87 0.66 -5.66
CA LEU A 117 -7.64 -0.12 -5.84
C LEU A 117 -6.96 0.16 -7.19
N SER A 118 -7.73 0.35 -8.27
CA SER A 118 -7.18 0.62 -9.60
C SER A 118 -6.38 1.92 -9.69
N ARG A 119 -6.70 2.92 -8.85
CA ARG A 119 -5.96 4.19 -8.80
C ARG A 119 -4.71 4.14 -7.94
N VAL A 120 -4.55 3.11 -7.09
CA VAL A 120 -3.37 2.95 -6.23
C VAL A 120 -2.10 2.74 -7.08
N SER A 121 -2.21 2.18 -8.28
CA SER A 121 -1.06 1.97 -9.18
C SER A 121 -0.26 3.25 -9.43
N GLY A 122 -0.93 4.38 -9.69
CA GLY A 122 -0.23 5.65 -9.91
C GLY A 122 0.51 6.16 -8.67
N TYR A 123 0.04 5.84 -7.45
CA TYR A 123 0.81 6.14 -6.24
C TYR A 123 2.04 5.24 -6.12
N LEU A 124 1.91 3.94 -6.46
CA LEU A 124 3.02 3.00 -6.43
C LEU A 124 4.10 3.36 -7.46
N GLU A 125 3.70 3.84 -8.65
CA GLU A 125 4.61 4.36 -9.68
C GLU A 125 5.41 5.56 -9.16
N ILE A 126 4.76 6.51 -8.48
CA ILE A 126 5.45 7.64 -7.83
C ILE A 126 6.45 7.12 -6.80
N LEU A 127 6.05 6.22 -5.90
CA LEU A 127 6.95 5.70 -4.87
C LEU A 127 8.16 4.98 -5.48
N SER A 128 7.94 4.16 -6.52
CA SER A 128 8.99 3.47 -7.26
C SER A 128 9.99 4.45 -7.89
N ALA A 129 9.50 5.51 -8.55
CA ALA A 129 10.34 6.54 -9.17
C ALA A 129 11.22 7.29 -8.15
N HIS A 130 10.82 7.31 -6.87
CA HIS A 130 11.55 7.95 -5.77
C HIS A 130 12.34 6.97 -4.89
N GLY A 131 12.41 5.69 -5.27
CA GLY A 131 13.11 4.66 -4.50
C GLY A 131 12.51 4.40 -3.11
N VAL A 132 11.20 4.64 -2.94
CA VAL A 132 10.49 4.41 -1.68
C VAL A 132 9.80 3.06 -1.72
N ASP A 133 10.19 2.15 -0.84
CA ASP A 133 9.58 0.82 -0.73
C ASP A 133 8.14 0.89 -0.24
N CYS A 134 7.27 0.10 -0.90
CA CYS A 134 5.89 -0.12 -0.53
C CYS A 134 5.52 -1.58 -0.83
N GLN A 135 4.90 -2.26 0.14
CA GLN A 135 4.45 -3.64 0.03
C GLN A 135 2.93 -3.72 0.05
N ALA A 136 2.37 -4.68 -0.69
CA ALA A 136 0.96 -5.05 -0.61
C ALA A 136 0.79 -6.21 0.38
N LEU A 137 -0.07 -6.01 1.38
CA LEU A 137 -0.50 -7.02 2.34
C LEU A 137 -1.91 -7.48 2.00
N ARG A 138 -2.16 -8.77 2.22
CA ARG A 138 -3.49 -9.38 2.13
C ARG A 138 -3.76 -10.15 3.40
N SER A 139 -4.95 -9.99 3.98
CA SER A 139 -5.37 -10.77 5.15
C SER A 139 -6.88 -10.96 5.16
N ALA A 140 -7.32 -12.14 5.60
CA ALA A 140 -8.73 -12.40 5.92
C ALA A 140 -9.13 -11.86 7.30
N ASP A 141 -8.15 -11.70 8.19
CA ASP A 141 -8.33 -11.23 9.56
C ASP A 141 -7.15 -10.31 9.92
N PRO A 142 -7.17 -9.04 9.45
CA PRO A 142 -6.10 -8.10 9.71
C PRO A 142 -6.10 -7.53 11.13
N GLY A 143 -7.13 -7.84 11.95
CA GLY A 143 -7.26 -7.30 13.30
C GLY A 143 -8.73 -7.09 13.73
N ARG A 144 -8.90 -6.51 14.92
CA ARG A 144 -10.21 -6.08 15.43
C ARG A 144 -10.71 -4.88 14.64
N VAL A 145 -11.84 -5.02 13.96
CA VAL A 145 -12.49 -3.92 13.22
C VAL A 145 -13.02 -2.86 14.18
N VAL A 146 -12.65 -1.61 13.93
CA VAL A 146 -13.10 -0.42 14.68
C VAL A 146 -13.92 0.54 13.84
N TYR A 147 -13.86 0.39 12.53
CA TYR A 147 -14.69 1.10 11.57
C TYR A 147 -14.84 0.24 10.31
N GLU A 148 -16.00 0.29 9.68
CA GLU A 148 -16.28 -0.40 8.42
C GLU A 148 -17.28 0.39 7.59
N ASP A 149 -17.05 0.44 6.28
CA ASP A 149 -18.01 0.90 5.28
C ASP A 149 -17.94 0.06 4.00
N ASP A 150 -18.58 0.48 2.92
CA ASP A 150 -18.72 -0.28 1.67
C ASP A 150 -17.39 -0.66 1.00
N VAL A 151 -16.30 0.07 1.26
CA VAL A 151 -15.04 -0.10 0.52
C VAL A 151 -13.82 -0.29 1.41
N GLN A 152 -13.97 -0.15 2.72
CA GLN A 152 -12.85 -0.13 3.66
C GLN A 152 -13.24 -0.70 5.03
N ILE A 153 -12.23 -1.21 5.73
CA ILE A 153 -12.24 -1.42 7.17
C ILE A 153 -11.06 -0.67 7.81
N VAL A 154 -11.22 -0.20 9.03
CA VAL A 154 -10.09 0.19 9.89
C VAL A 154 -10.00 -0.83 11.01
N VAL A 155 -8.80 -1.35 11.25
CA VAL A 155 -8.57 -2.37 12.26
C VAL A 155 -7.46 -1.97 13.21
N VAL A 156 -7.59 -2.39 14.46
CA VAL A 156 -6.48 -2.49 15.40
C VAL A 156 -5.82 -3.85 15.17
N PRO A 157 -4.53 -3.90 14.77
CA PRO A 157 -3.82 -5.16 14.53
C PRO A 157 -3.84 -6.07 15.75
N HIS A 158 -3.89 -7.38 15.53
CA HIS A 158 -3.63 -8.35 16.59
C HIS A 158 -2.19 -8.19 17.12
N ALA A 159 -2.00 -8.35 18.43
CA ALA A 159 -0.70 -8.24 19.10
C ALA A 159 0.23 -9.41 18.73
#